data_AF-A0A094K9T3-F1
#
_entry.id   AF-A0A094K9T3-F1
#
_cell.length_a   1.000
_cell.length_b   1.000
_cell.length_c   1.000
_cell.angle_alpha   90.00
_cell.angle_beta   90.00
_cell.angle_gamma   90.00
#
_symmetry.space_group_name_H-M   'P 1'
#
loop_
_entity.id
_entity.type
_entity.pdbx_description
1 polymer ?
#
loop_
_entity_poly.entity_id
_entity_poly.type
_entity_poly.pdbx_seq_one_letter_code
_entity_poly.pdbx_strand_id
1 'polypeptide(L)' 'MFQGNAWHYTPGGTPDTPMSEIDAGIAKSSPLNRVGYPADIGRAVSLLVSPESEWINGQVIRLSGGAI' A
#
# COMPACT_ATOMS: atom_id res chain seq x y z
N MET A 1 -6.94 -6.76 -10.79
CA MET A 1 -5.68 -7.48 -10.50
C MET A 1 -5.54 -7.79 -9.01
N PHE A 2 -5.51 -6.81 -8.10
CA PHE A 2 -5.40 -7.07 -6.65
C PHE A 2 -6.63 -7.82 -6.08
N GLN A 3 -7.84 -7.28 -6.26
CA GLN A 3 -9.06 -7.83 -5.65
C GLN A 3 -9.36 -9.30 -6.01
N GLY A 4 -8.95 -9.78 -7.19
CA GLY A 4 -9.15 -11.18 -7.59
C GLY A 4 -8.07 -12.14 -7.10
N ASN A 5 -6.91 -11.62 -6.69
CA ASN A 5 -5.72 -12.42 -6.40
C ASN A 5 -5.20 -12.23 -4.96
N ALA A 6 -5.78 -11.32 -4.18
CA ALA A 6 -5.26 -10.93 -2.87
C ALA A 6 -5.17 -12.11 -1.88
N TRP A 7 -6.12 -13.06 -1.99
CA TRP A 7 -6.18 -14.24 -1.14
C TRP A 7 -4.93 -15.14 -1.25
N HIS A 8 -4.22 -15.12 -2.38
CA HIS A 8 -2.95 -15.86 -2.54
C HIS A 8 -1.85 -15.38 -1.59
N TYR A 9 -1.94 -14.14 -1.11
CA TYR A 9 -0.93 -13.51 -0.23
C TYR A 9 -1.38 -13.45 1.23
N THR A 10 -2.60 -13.91 1.51
CA THR A 10 -3.15 -13.97 2.86
C THR A 10 -2.86 -15.34 3.47
N PRO A 11 -2.18 -15.43 4.63
CA PRO A 11 -1.96 -16.71 5.30
C PRO A 11 -3.30 -17.43 5.57
N GLY A 12 -3.49 -18.60 4.96
CA GLY A 12 -4.74 -19.36 5.07
C GLY A 12 -5.91 -18.85 4.22
N GLY A 13 -5.68 -17.88 3.32
CA GLY A 13 -6.71 -17.33 2.44
C GLY A 13 -7.20 -18.33 1.39
N THR A 14 -8.48 -18.23 1.04
CA THR A 14 -9.14 -18.99 -0.03
C THR A 14 -9.78 -18.02 -1.02
N PRO A 15 -10.21 -18.47 -2.23
CA PRO A 15 -10.91 -17.62 -3.18
C PRO A 15 -12.17 -16.93 -2.61
N ASP A 16 -12.77 -17.51 -1.57
CA ASP A 16 -13.99 -17.01 -0.94
C ASP A 16 -13.71 -16.07 0.25
N THR A 17 -12.44 -15.85 0.62
CA THR A 17 -12.10 -14.94 1.73
C THR A 17 -12.56 -13.52 1.40
N PRO A 18 -13.38 -12.88 2.25
CA PRO A 18 -13.86 -11.52 2.01
C PRO A 18 -12.70 -10.52 1.98
N MET A 19 -12.74 -9.55 1.06
CA MET A 19 -11.71 -8.50 1.00
C MET A 19 -11.58 -7.72 2.31
N SER A 20 -12.67 -7.51 3.04
CA SER A 20 -12.62 -6.84 4.34
C SER A 20 -11.73 -7.57 5.36
N GLU A 21 -11.67 -8.89 5.30
CA GLU A 21 -10.83 -9.69 6.18
C GLU A 21 -9.36 -9.60 5.76
N ILE A 22 -9.10 -9.69 4.45
CA ILE A 22 -7.75 -9.50 3.87
C ILE A 22 -7.20 -8.12 4.23
N ASP A 23 -8.00 -7.07 4.02
CA ASP A 23 -7.64 -5.69 4.32
C ASP A 23 -7.39 -5.50 5.82
N ALA A 24 -8.23 -6.09 6.68
CA ALA A 24 -8.03 -6.04 8.13
C ALA A 24 -6.75 -6.77 8.57
N GLY A 25 -6.37 -7.86 7.90
CA GLY A 25 -5.11 -8.57 8.12
C GLY A 25 -3.90 -7.69 7.79
N ILE A 26 -3.90 -7.09 6.60
CA ILE A 26 -2.81 -6.23 6.12
C ILE A 26 -2.72 -4.94 6.95
N ALA A 27 -3.86 -4.35 7.34
CA ALA A 27 -3.89 -3.13 8.13
C ALA A 27 -3.11 -3.25 9.45
N LYS A 28 -3.06 -4.45 10.05
CA LYS A 28 -2.33 -4.71 11.31
C LYS A 28 -0.82 -4.60 11.18
N SER A 29 -0.25 -4.73 9.98
CA SER A 29 1.20 -4.58 9.79
C SER A 29 1.62 -3.11 9.60
N SER A 30 0.67 -2.19 9.45
CA SER A 30 0.94 -0.77 9.26
C SER A 30 0.54 0.03 10.51
N PRO A 31 1.43 0.89 11.05
CA PRO A 31 1.07 1.87 12.06
C PRO A 31 -0.12 2.79 11.70
N LEU A 32 -0.45 2.93 10.41
CA LEU A 32 -1.61 3.72 9.95
C LEU A 32 -2.94 2.96 10.06
N ASN A 33 -2.93 1.69 10.47
CA ASN A 33 -4.11 0.84 10.65
C ASN A 33 -5.04 0.79 9.42
N ARG A 34 -4.47 0.88 8.21
CA ARG A 34 -5.19 0.75 6.95
C ARG A 34 -4.29 0.18 5.86
N VAL A 35 -4.90 -0.39 4.82
CA VAL A 35 -4.21 -0.75 3.59
C VAL A 35 -3.83 0.48 2.78
N GLY A 36 -2.79 0.33 1.96
CA GLY A 36 -2.43 1.31 0.93
C GLY A 36 -3.33 1.17 -0.29
N TYR A 37 -3.73 2.30 -0.87
CA TYR A 37 -4.50 2.36 -2.10
C TYR A 37 -3.68 2.97 -3.24
N PRO A 38 -4.03 2.72 -4.51
CA PRO A 38 -3.35 3.35 -5.65
C PRO A 38 -3.28 4.88 -5.54
N ALA A 39 -4.30 5.51 -4.94
CA ALA A 39 -4.32 6.95 -4.71
C ALA A 39 -3.21 7.44 -3.76
N ASP A 40 -2.75 6.62 -2.80
CA ASP A 40 -1.65 7.00 -1.91
C ASP A 40 -0.32 7.11 -2.68
N ILE A 41 -0.08 6.19 -3.61
CA ILE A 41 1.07 6.27 -4.51
C ILE A 41 0.94 7.48 -5.43
N GLY A 42 -0.24 7.71 -6.01
CA GLY A 42 -0.48 8.86 -6.88
C GLY A 42 -0.19 10.20 -6.20
N ARG A 43 -0.59 10.36 -4.93
CA ARG A 43 -0.29 11.57 -4.14
C ARG A 43 1.21 11.74 -3.90
N ALA A 44 1.92 10.68 -3.56
CA ALA A 44 3.37 10.74 -3.36
C ALA A 44 4.11 11.06 -4.67
N VAL A 45 3.72 10.47 -5.79
CA VAL A 45 4.27 10.80 -7.11
C VAL A 45 3.99 12.25 -7.46
N SER A 46 2.76 12.73 -7.24
CA SER A 46 2.40 14.14 -7.48
C SER A 46 3.27 15.12 -6.68
N LEU A 47 3.65 14.76 -5.45
CA LEU A 47 4.59 15.53 -4.65
C LEU A 47 6.00 15.48 -5.23
N LEU A 48 6.48 14.29 -5.62
CA LEU A 48 7.84 14.13 -6.13
C LEU A 48 8.09 14.79 -7.49
N VAL A 49 7.04 14.94 -8.32
CA VAL A 49 7.14 15.64 -9.61
C VAL A 49 6.84 17.14 -9.49
N SER A 50 6.54 17.65 -8.30
CA SER A 50 6.24 19.07 -8.10
C SER A 50 7.53 19.91 -8.07
N PRO A 51 7.46 21.22 -8.40
CA PRO A 51 8.62 22.10 -8.37
C PRO A 51 9.32 22.15 -7.01
N GLU A 52 8.57 22.00 -5.91
CA GLU A 52 9.08 22.03 -4.55
C GLU A 52 10.01 20.85 -4.22
N SER A 53 9.98 19.79 -5.04
CA SER A 53 10.79 18.58 -4.88
C SER A 53 12.07 18.59 -5.72
N GLU A 54 12.46 19.73 -6.34
CA GLU A 54 13.56 19.79 -7.33
C GLU A 54 14.90 19.20 -6.85
N TRP A 55 15.17 19.23 -5.54
CA TRP A 55 16.43 18.73 -4.98
C TRP A 55 16.36 17.28 -4.46
N ILE A 56 15.20 16.62 -4.57
CA ILE A 56 15.03 15.21 -4.21
C ILE A 56 15.38 14.35 -5.44
N ASN A 57 16.59 13.77 -5.44
CA ASN A 57 17.01 12.86 -6.51
C ASN A 57 17.76 11.64 -5.95
N GLY A 58 17.76 10.54 -6.72
CA GLY A 58 18.52 9.32 -6.39
C GLY A 58 18.02 8.58 -5.13
N GLN A 59 16.84 8.92 -4.62
CA GLN A 59 16.28 8.35 -3.41
C GLN A 59 15.30 7.21 -3.72
N VAL A 60 15.26 6.22 -2.82
CA VAL A 60 14.21 5.20 -2.80
C VAL A 60 13.29 5.49 -1.61
N ILE A 61 12.08 5.97 -1.89
CA ILE A 61 11.10 6.33 -0.86
C ILE A 61 10.08 5.19 -0.72
N ARG A 62 10.06 4.55 0.44
CA ARG A 62 9.13 3.44 0.73
C ARG A 62 7.79 3.98 1.22
N LEU A 63 6.73 3.70 0.47
CA LEU A 63 5.34 4.06 0.82
C LEU A 63 4.60 2.87 1.43
N SER A 64 5.08 2.38 2.59
CA SER A 64 4.55 1.17 3.24
C SER A 64 3.59 1.44 4.40
N GLY A 65 3.20 2.70 4.63
CA GLY A 65 2.45 3.09 5.81
C GLY A 65 3.18 2.78 7.13
N GLY A 66 4.50 2.65 7.10
CA GLY A 66 5.33 2.31 8.26
C GLY A 66 5.51 0.80 8.51
N ALA A 67 4.99 -0.07 7.64
CA ALA A 67 5.31 -1.50 7.68
C ALA A 67 6.78 -1.73 7.26
N ILE A 68 7.51 -2.58 7.98
CA ILE A 68 8.90 -2.97 7.70
C ILE A 68 8.92 -4.31 6.97
#